data_AF-A0A543B0E0-F1
#
_entry.id   AF-A0A543B0E0-F1
#
_cell.length_a   1.000
_cell.length_b   1.000
_cell.length_c   1.000
_cell.angle_alpha   90.00
_cell.angle_beta   90.00
_cell.angle_gamma   90.00
#
_symmetry.space_group_name_H-M   'P 1'
#
loop_
_entity.id
_entity.type
_entity.pdbx_description
1 polymer ?
#
loop_
_entity_poly.entity_id
_entity_poly.type
_entity_poly.pdbx_seq_one_letter_code
_entity_poly.pdbx_strand_id
1 'polypeptide(L)'
;MSRPPHETDRFRLLAAVVLLFVVGLFLLVTLSQLFFGAGGDPRDSLGSRAAGFGFTDRAHDTLYGVIPLALPLVATWLAPRSSVRLVATVLYSLLLAVGLLITGMAFGFGMDTAGQQRSMGAGVFIDNRFALEQLVLDICVLGLMGLAMFSVIRAHRRDRAAAKRLL
;
A
#
# COMPACT_ATOMS: atom_id res chain seq x y z
N MET A 1 21.25 -34.01 -15.74
CA MET A 1 20.66 -33.35 -16.92
C MET A 1 19.54 -32.43 -16.46
N SER A 2 19.80 -31.13 -16.37
CA SER A 2 18.78 -30.12 -16.05
C SER A 2 17.90 -29.89 -17.28
N ARG A 3 16.61 -30.21 -17.19
CA ARG A 3 15.61 -29.85 -18.20
C ARG A 3 15.68 -28.33 -18.40
N PRO A 4 15.79 -27.80 -19.63
CA PRO A 4 15.74 -26.37 -19.84
C PRO A 4 14.42 -25.84 -19.26
N PRO A 5 14.42 -24.73 -18.52
CA PRO A 5 13.19 -24.17 -17.97
C PRO A 5 12.23 -23.93 -19.12
N HIS A 6 11.03 -24.53 -19.03
CA HIS A 6 9.98 -24.36 -20.02
C HIS A 6 9.72 -22.85 -20.19
N GLU A 7 9.57 -22.39 -21.42
CA GLU A 7 9.38 -20.98 -21.78
C GLU A 7 8.26 -20.30 -20.96
N THR A 8 7.24 -21.09 -20.58
CA THR A 8 6.17 -20.75 -19.66
C THR A 8 6.64 -20.30 -18.27
N ASP A 9 7.69 -20.89 -17.71
CA ASP A 9 8.24 -20.54 -16.39
C ASP A 9 9.02 -19.23 -16.42
N ARG A 10 9.67 -18.92 -17.55
CA ARG A 10 10.34 -17.63 -17.76
C ARG A 10 9.32 -16.51 -17.88
N PHE A 11 8.25 -16.74 -18.65
CA PHE A 11 7.16 -15.78 -18.81
C PHE A 11 6.45 -15.49 -17.48
N ARG A 12 6.12 -16.52 -16.69
CA ARG A 12 5.49 -16.37 -15.36
C ARG A 12 6.35 -15.56 -14.39
N LEU A 13 7.66 -15.76 -14.41
CA LEU A 13 8.57 -14.97 -13.59
C LEU A 13 8.60 -13.51 -14.03
N LEU A 14 8.74 -13.26 -15.33
CA LEU A 14 8.74 -11.91 -15.89
C LEU A 14 7.45 -11.17 -15.54
N ALA A 15 6.30 -11.81 -15.74
CA ALA A 15 5.01 -11.28 -15.33
C ALA A 15 4.98 -10.95 -13.84
N ALA A 16 5.39 -11.87 -12.96
CA ALA A 16 5.44 -11.61 -11.52
C ALA A 16 6.35 -10.42 -11.16
N VAL A 17 7.51 -10.29 -11.81
CA VAL A 17 8.42 -9.15 -11.62
C VAL A 17 7.76 -7.83 -12.05
N VAL A 18 7.10 -7.82 -13.21
CA VAL A 18 6.38 -6.64 -13.71
C VAL A 18 5.26 -6.24 -12.75
N LEU A 19 4.48 -7.19 -12.25
CA LEU A 19 3.41 -6.91 -11.29
C LEU A 19 3.95 -6.28 -9.99
N LEU A 20 5.04 -6.82 -9.44
CA LEU A 20 5.67 -6.26 -8.24
C LEU A 20 6.30 -4.88 -8.52
N PHE A 21 6.88 -4.69 -9.70
CA PHE A 21 7.43 -3.40 -10.11
C PHE A 21 6.34 -2.33 -10.20
N VAL A 22 5.19 -2.65 -10.80
CA VAL A 22 4.04 -1.75 -10.86
C VAL A 22 3.61 -1.32 -9.45
N VAL A 23 3.50 -2.26 -8.51
CA VAL A 23 3.18 -1.92 -7.10
C VAL A 23 4.22 -0.99 -6.49
N GLY A 24 5.50 -1.21 -6.78
CA GLY A 24 6.57 -0.31 -6.38
C GLY A 24 6.40 1.12 -6.92
N LEU A 25 5.93 1.27 -8.17
CA LEU A 25 5.62 2.58 -8.74
C LEU A 25 4.45 3.27 -8.02
N PHE A 26 3.38 2.55 -7.72
CA PHE A 26 2.25 3.08 -6.94
C PHE A 26 2.69 3.60 -5.57
N LEU A 27 3.53 2.84 -4.88
CA LEU A 27 4.11 3.25 -3.61
C LEU A 27 5.00 4.51 -3.78
N LEU A 28 5.82 4.56 -4.82
CA LEU A 28 6.71 5.70 -5.08
C LEU A 28 5.92 6.97 -5.40
N VAL A 29 4.87 6.88 -6.22
CA VAL A 29 3.95 7.99 -6.52
C VAL A 29 3.27 8.48 -5.24
N THR A 30 2.77 7.55 -4.42
CA THR A 30 2.14 7.87 -3.14
C THR A 30 3.09 8.63 -2.22
N LEU A 31 4.32 8.13 -2.06
CA LEU A 31 5.37 8.78 -1.26
C LEU A 31 5.73 10.16 -1.84
N SER A 32 5.87 10.26 -3.16
CA SER A 32 6.16 11.53 -3.83
C SER A 32 5.09 12.57 -3.52
N GLN A 33 3.81 12.23 -3.68
CA GLN A 33 2.72 13.17 -3.39
C GLN A 33 2.63 13.51 -1.90
N LEU A 34 2.94 12.57 -0.99
CA LEU A 34 2.94 12.84 0.44
C LEU A 34 4.06 13.80 0.86
N PHE A 35 5.27 13.65 0.32
CA PHE A 35 6.46 14.37 0.77
C PHE A 35 6.85 15.58 -0.09
N PHE A 36 6.44 15.65 -1.35
CA PHE A 36 6.89 16.72 -2.26
C PHE A 36 6.39 18.09 -1.78
N GLY A 37 7.28 19.03 -1.49
CA GLY A 37 6.93 20.36 -1.00
C GLY A 37 6.48 20.42 0.47
N ALA A 38 6.45 19.28 1.18
CA ALA A 38 6.09 19.26 2.59
C ALA A 38 7.09 20.07 3.44
N GLY A 39 6.57 21.00 4.25
CA GLY A 39 7.37 21.84 5.16
C GLY A 39 8.01 23.09 4.53
N GLY A 40 7.77 23.37 3.24
CA GLY A 40 8.19 24.62 2.60
C GLY A 40 7.26 25.81 2.88
N ASP A 41 5.96 25.56 3.01
CA ASP A 41 4.92 26.51 3.44
C ASP A 41 4.17 25.89 4.64
N PRO A 42 3.82 26.65 5.70
CA PRO A 42 2.96 26.18 6.78
C PRO A 42 1.65 25.51 6.33
N ARG A 43 1.14 25.87 5.13
CA ARG A 43 -0.04 25.28 4.50
C ARG A 43 0.26 23.90 3.87
N ASP A 44 1.51 23.64 3.50
CA ASP A 44 2.00 22.37 2.97
C ASP A 44 2.52 21.46 4.11
N SER A 45 1.76 21.34 5.20
CA SER A 45 2.08 20.36 6.24
C SER A 45 1.79 18.94 5.78
N LEU A 46 2.49 17.94 6.37
CA LEU A 46 2.21 16.52 6.12
C LEU A 46 0.74 16.17 6.42
N GLY A 47 0.13 16.79 7.44
CA GLY A 47 -1.28 16.62 7.77
C GLY A 47 -2.23 17.13 6.68
N SER A 48 -1.99 18.34 6.16
CA SER A 48 -2.79 18.91 5.07
C SER A 48 -2.68 18.09 3.79
N ARG A 49 -1.50 17.53 3.51
CA ARG A 49 -1.27 16.64 2.35
C ARG A 49 -1.92 15.29 2.51
N ALA A 50 -1.80 14.67 3.69
CA ALA A 50 -2.50 13.44 4.01
C ALA A 50 -4.02 13.63 3.94
N ALA A 51 -4.54 14.78 4.37
CA ALA A 51 -5.95 15.13 4.20
C ALA A 51 -6.33 15.30 2.73
N GLY A 52 -5.45 15.89 1.91
CA GLY A 52 -5.61 15.92 0.45
C GLY A 52 -5.80 14.51 -0.12
N PHE A 53 -4.93 13.57 0.28
CA PHE A 53 -5.05 12.15 -0.03
C PHE A 53 -6.35 11.52 0.47
N GLY A 54 -6.72 11.75 1.73
CA GLY A 54 -7.85 11.06 2.35
C GLY A 54 -9.22 11.55 1.87
N PHE A 55 -9.34 12.82 1.45
CA PHE A 55 -10.66 13.45 1.29
C PHE A 55 -10.92 14.07 -0.07
N THR A 56 -9.90 14.31 -0.90
CA THR A 56 -10.07 15.13 -2.13
C THR A 56 -9.40 14.57 -3.37
N ASP A 57 -8.43 13.67 -3.22
CA ASP A 57 -7.53 13.30 -4.32
C ASP A 57 -7.83 11.88 -4.87
N ARG A 58 -7.74 11.73 -6.19
CA ARG A 58 -7.68 10.41 -6.84
C ARG A 58 -6.43 9.63 -6.44
N ALA A 59 -5.44 10.31 -5.87
CA ALA A 59 -4.30 9.67 -5.23
C ALA A 59 -4.71 8.67 -4.13
N HIS A 60 -5.88 8.83 -3.49
CA HIS A 60 -6.42 7.83 -2.57
C HIS A 60 -6.56 6.45 -3.24
N ASP A 61 -7.11 6.43 -4.46
CA ASP A 61 -7.30 5.22 -5.26
C ASP A 61 -5.97 4.55 -5.66
N THR A 62 -4.86 5.30 -5.61
CA THR A 62 -3.54 4.76 -5.94
C THR A 62 -2.97 3.90 -4.83
N LEU A 63 -3.24 4.19 -3.55
CA LEU A 63 -2.77 3.37 -2.43
C LEU A 63 -3.83 2.38 -1.94
N TYR A 64 -5.09 2.84 -1.87
CA TYR A 64 -6.22 2.06 -1.35
C TYR A 64 -7.00 1.34 -2.45
N GLY A 65 -6.54 1.43 -3.70
CA GLY A 65 -7.12 0.72 -4.83
C GLY A 65 -6.86 -0.79 -4.82
N VAL A 66 -7.62 -1.48 -5.66
CA VAL A 66 -7.52 -2.95 -5.83
C VAL A 66 -6.15 -3.36 -6.39
N ILE A 67 -5.50 -2.51 -7.19
CA ILE A 67 -4.24 -2.82 -7.87
C ILE A 67 -3.09 -3.06 -6.86
N PRO A 68 -2.71 -2.09 -6.00
CA PRO A 68 -1.69 -2.31 -4.97
C PRO A 68 -1.99 -3.50 -4.06
N LEU A 69 -3.28 -3.75 -3.79
CA LEU A 69 -3.73 -4.84 -2.94
C LEU A 69 -3.58 -6.21 -3.61
N ALA A 70 -3.96 -6.36 -4.88
CA ALA A 70 -4.05 -7.66 -5.54
C ALA A 70 -2.76 -8.09 -6.24
N LEU A 71 -2.00 -7.15 -6.82
CA LEU A 71 -0.86 -7.49 -7.67
C LEU A 71 0.26 -8.28 -6.97
N PRO A 72 0.66 -8.00 -5.71
CA PRO A 72 1.66 -8.81 -5.06
C PRO A 72 1.17 -10.24 -4.81
N LEU A 73 -0.11 -10.42 -4.47
CA LEU A 73 -0.72 -11.75 -4.31
C LEU A 73 -0.69 -12.53 -5.63
N VAL A 74 -1.12 -11.91 -6.73
CA VAL A 74 -1.11 -12.52 -8.07
C VAL A 74 0.32 -12.86 -8.49
N ALA A 75 1.30 -12.00 -8.22
CA ALA A 75 2.71 -12.28 -8.50
C ALA A 75 3.20 -13.54 -7.76
N THR A 76 2.84 -13.70 -6.48
CA THR A 76 3.23 -14.88 -5.70
C THR A 76 2.53 -16.16 -6.13
N TRP A 77 1.34 -16.05 -6.74
CA TRP A 77 0.63 -17.18 -7.32
C TRP A 77 1.23 -17.60 -8.67
N LEU A 78 1.54 -16.63 -9.54
CA LEU A 78 2.17 -16.86 -10.85
C LEU A 78 3.57 -17.48 -10.73
N ALA A 79 4.36 -17.00 -9.76
CA ALA A 79 5.71 -17.48 -9.52
C ALA A 79 5.89 -17.76 -8.01
N PRO A 80 5.62 -18.99 -7.53
CA PRO A 80 5.71 -19.37 -6.12
C PRO A 80 7.16 -19.55 -5.64
N ARG A 81 8.05 -18.63 -6.03
CA ARG A 81 9.46 -18.60 -5.64
C ARG A 81 9.62 -17.84 -4.32
N SER A 82 10.57 -18.30 -3.50
CA SER A 82 10.89 -17.67 -2.22
C SER A 82 11.25 -16.18 -2.36
N SER A 83 11.96 -15.81 -3.43
CA SER A 83 12.33 -14.41 -3.71
C SER A 83 11.13 -13.53 -4.04
N VAL A 84 10.23 -13.99 -4.91
CA VAL A 84 9.00 -13.26 -5.29
C VAL A 84 8.12 -13.03 -4.05
N ARG A 85 7.96 -14.06 -3.20
CA ARG A 85 7.19 -13.94 -1.94
C ARG A 85 7.83 -12.99 -0.94
N LEU A 86 9.16 -12.97 -0.86
CA LEU A 86 9.87 -12.01 -0.01
C LEU A 86 9.61 -10.58 -0.47
N VAL A 87 9.78 -10.30 -1.77
CA VAL A 87 9.53 -8.97 -2.33
C VAL A 87 8.07 -8.56 -2.16
N ALA A 88 7.11 -9.45 -2.43
CA ALA A 88 5.69 -9.20 -2.21
C ALA A 88 5.40 -8.87 -0.73
N THR A 89 6.01 -9.60 0.21
CA THR A 89 5.87 -9.32 1.65
C THR A 89 6.43 -7.95 2.01
N VAL A 90 7.60 -7.59 1.49
CA VAL A 90 8.21 -6.27 1.72
C VAL A 90 7.30 -5.16 1.17
N LEU A 91 6.78 -5.32 -0.05
CA LEU A 91 5.86 -4.35 -0.64
C LEU A 91 4.58 -4.20 0.17
N TYR A 92 3.97 -5.31 0.62
CA TYR A 92 2.81 -5.23 1.52
C TYR A 92 3.13 -4.53 2.84
N SER A 93 4.27 -4.82 3.46
CA SER A 93 4.70 -4.14 4.68
C SER A 93 4.86 -2.63 4.48
N LEU A 94 5.44 -2.23 3.35
CA LEU A 94 5.60 -0.81 3.01
C LEU A 94 4.24 -0.14 2.73
N LEU A 95 3.36 -0.79 1.96
CA LEU A 95 2.01 -0.29 1.70
C LEU A 95 1.23 -0.10 3.01
N LEU A 96 1.32 -1.06 3.93
CA LEU A 96 0.69 -0.96 5.25
C LEU A 96 1.27 0.19 6.08
N ALA A 97 2.59 0.32 6.13
CA ALA A 97 3.24 1.38 6.89
C ALA A 97 2.86 2.78 6.35
N VAL A 98 2.91 2.95 5.03
CA VAL A 98 2.55 4.21 4.36
C VAL A 98 1.06 4.50 4.50
N GLY A 99 0.21 3.49 4.34
CA GLY A 99 -1.24 3.65 4.49
C GLY A 99 -1.64 3.99 5.92
N LEU A 100 -1.09 3.31 6.93
CA LEU A 100 -1.33 3.67 8.34
C LEU A 100 -0.89 5.11 8.65
N LEU A 101 0.26 5.53 8.10
CA LEU A 101 0.74 6.90 8.24
C LEU A 101 -0.22 7.91 7.61
N ILE A 102 -0.63 7.68 6.36
CA ILE A 102 -1.54 8.58 5.62
C ILE A 102 -2.91 8.63 6.30
N THR A 103 -3.53 7.48 6.56
CA THR A 103 -4.83 7.40 7.25
C THR A 103 -4.80 8.08 8.61
N GLY A 104 -3.76 7.84 9.41
CA GLY A 104 -3.62 8.46 10.72
C GLY A 104 -3.47 9.98 10.64
N MET A 105 -2.63 10.48 9.73
CA MET A 105 -2.44 11.93 9.54
C MET A 105 -3.68 12.60 8.95
N ALA A 106 -4.35 11.97 7.98
CA ALA A 106 -5.58 12.47 7.37
C ALA A 106 -6.70 12.56 8.41
N PHE A 107 -6.91 11.51 9.19
CA PHE A 107 -7.90 11.50 10.27
C PHE A 107 -7.58 12.56 11.33
N GLY A 108 -6.34 12.62 11.80
CA GLY A 108 -5.90 13.62 12.78
C GLY A 108 -6.15 15.04 12.29
N PHE A 109 -5.84 15.33 11.03
CA PHE A 109 -6.12 16.62 10.40
C PHE A 109 -7.64 16.87 10.24
N GLY A 110 -8.40 15.84 9.87
CA GLY A 110 -9.86 15.89 9.78
C GLY A 110 -10.56 16.23 11.10
N MET A 111 -9.95 15.90 12.23
CA MET A 111 -10.44 16.25 13.58
C MET A 111 -9.90 17.60 14.09
N ASP A 112 -8.79 18.11 13.54
CA ASP A 112 -8.16 19.38 13.95
C ASP A 112 -8.75 20.59 13.22
N THR A 113 -9.88 21.09 13.73
CA THR A 113 -10.56 22.28 13.19
C THR A 113 -9.66 23.52 13.15
N ALA A 114 -8.76 23.70 14.13
CA ALA A 114 -7.84 24.83 14.18
C ALA A 114 -6.71 24.69 13.15
N GLY A 115 -6.25 23.46 12.89
CA GLY A 115 -5.30 23.13 11.83
C GLY A 115 -5.91 23.31 10.43
N GLN A 116 -7.17 22.92 10.26
CA GLN A 116 -7.93 23.14 9.02
C GLN A 116 -8.07 24.63 8.69
N GLN A 117 -8.45 25.47 9.66
CA GLN A 117 -8.55 26.92 9.44
C GLN A 117 -7.23 27.55 8.99
N ARG A 118 -6.11 27.11 9.58
CA ARG A 118 -4.77 27.60 9.24
C ARG A 118 -4.31 27.17 7.84
N SER A 119 -4.71 25.98 7.42
CA SER A 119 -4.19 25.35 6.19
C SER A 119 -5.11 25.53 4.98
N MET A 120 -6.43 25.47 5.16
CA MET A 120 -7.46 25.50 4.11
C MET A 120 -8.21 26.83 4.03
N GLY A 121 -8.03 27.74 5.01
CA GLY A 121 -8.71 29.03 5.06
C GLY A 121 -10.14 28.94 5.62
N ALA A 122 -10.80 30.10 5.73
CA ALA A 122 -12.15 30.19 6.28
C ALA A 122 -13.19 29.65 5.27
N GLY A 123 -13.80 28.50 5.55
CA GLY A 123 -14.99 28.01 4.85
C GLY A 123 -14.92 26.61 4.25
N VAL A 124 -13.74 25.98 4.22
CA VAL A 124 -13.59 24.58 3.78
C VAL A 124 -13.20 23.72 4.98
N PHE A 125 -14.13 22.88 5.42
CA PHE A 125 -13.97 22.02 6.58
C PHE A 125 -14.30 20.58 6.24
N ILE A 126 -13.54 19.67 6.82
CA ILE A 126 -13.84 18.25 6.77
C ILE A 126 -14.82 17.96 7.90
N ASP A 127 -15.99 17.42 7.55
CA ASP A 127 -16.97 16.99 8.55
C ASP A 127 -16.39 15.83 9.37
N ASN A 128 -16.47 15.89 10.70
CA ASN A 128 -16.01 14.83 11.61
C ASN A 128 -16.64 13.47 11.27
N ARG A 129 -17.91 13.44 10.85
CA ARG A 129 -18.56 12.22 10.41
C ARG A 129 -17.88 11.65 9.18
N PHE A 130 -17.60 12.50 8.20
CA PHE A 130 -16.92 12.10 6.97
C PHE A 130 -15.49 11.62 7.26
N ALA A 131 -14.77 12.29 8.16
CA ALA A 131 -13.44 11.86 8.61
C ALA A 131 -13.47 10.46 9.24
N LEU A 132 -14.50 10.16 10.04
CA LEU A 132 -14.68 8.85 10.65
C LEU A 132 -15.07 7.78 9.63
N GLU A 133 -16.01 8.08 8.72
CA GLU A 133 -16.41 7.16 7.65
C GLU A 133 -15.20 6.77 6.78
N GLN A 134 -14.37 7.75 6.42
CA GLN A 134 -13.15 7.53 5.65
C GLN A 134 -12.12 6.70 6.42
N LEU A 135 -11.91 6.99 7.72
CA LEU A 135 -11.03 6.22 8.58
C LEU A 135 -11.42 4.74 8.60
N VAL A 136 -12.72 4.44 8.72
CA VAL A 136 -13.22 3.06 8.74
C VAL A 136 -12.94 2.36 7.41
N LEU A 137 -13.20 3.03 6.28
CA LEU A 137 -12.93 2.48 4.95
C LEU A 137 -11.44 2.18 4.75
N ASP A 138 -10.57 3.12 5.11
CA ASP A 138 -9.12 2.95 5.04
C ASP A 138 -8.63 1.78 5.90
N ILE A 139 -9.10 1.68 7.15
CA ILE A 139 -8.76 0.58 8.05
C ILE A 139 -9.22 -0.77 7.47
N CYS A 140 -10.40 -0.82 6.84
CA CYS A 140 -10.87 -2.04 6.18
C CYS A 140 -9.93 -2.46 5.05
N VAL A 141 -9.51 -1.54 4.19
CA VAL A 141 -8.57 -1.82 3.09
C VAL A 141 -7.21 -2.26 3.63
N LEU A 142 -6.68 -1.58 4.64
CA LEU A 142 -5.42 -1.95 5.30
C LEU A 142 -5.53 -3.33 5.96
N GLY A 143 -6.68 -3.65 6.56
CA GLY A 143 -6.96 -4.97 7.09
C GLY A 143 -6.91 -6.06 6.02
N LEU A 144 -7.50 -5.81 4.85
CA LEU A 144 -7.44 -6.72 3.69
C LEU A 144 -6.01 -6.89 3.17
N MET A 145 -5.22 -5.81 3.09
CA MET A 145 -3.79 -5.89 2.74
C MET A 145 -3.01 -6.74 3.76
N GLY A 146 -3.26 -6.55 5.06
CA GLY A 146 -2.65 -7.34 6.12
C GLY A 146 -2.99 -8.83 6.00
N LEU A 147 -4.23 -9.17 5.68
CA LEU A 147 -4.67 -10.53 5.44
C LEU A 147 -4.01 -11.17 4.21
N ALA A 148 -3.90 -10.41 3.11
CA ALA A 148 -3.21 -10.86 1.90
C ALA A 148 -1.74 -11.16 2.18
N MET A 149 -1.05 -10.25 2.87
CA MET A 149 0.34 -10.45 3.31
C MET A 149 0.49 -11.68 4.20
N PHE A 150 -0.39 -11.84 5.20
CA PHE A 150 -0.36 -12.99 6.09
C PHE A 150 -0.52 -14.31 5.32
N SER A 151 -1.37 -14.32 4.29
CA SER A 151 -1.57 -15.49 3.42
C SER A 151 -0.29 -15.86 2.65
N VAL A 152 0.41 -14.87 2.11
CA VAL A 152 1.71 -15.06 1.44
C VAL A 152 2.76 -15.63 2.41
N ILE A 153 2.88 -15.06 3.61
CA ILE A 153 3.82 -15.51 4.64
C ILE A 153 3.49 -16.94 5.07
N ARG A 154 2.22 -17.25 5.29
CA ARG A 154 1.76 -18.59 5.69
C ARG A 154 2.07 -19.63 4.62
N ALA A 155 1.82 -19.32 3.34
CA ALA A 155 2.17 -20.21 2.23
C ALA A 155 3.68 -20.47 2.18
N HIS A 156 4.50 -19.43 2.34
CA HIS A 156 5.95 -19.54 2.38
C HIS A 156 6.46 -20.44 3.52
N ARG A 157 5.91 -20.26 4.72
CA ARG A 157 6.28 -21.09 5.90
C ARG A 157 5.89 -22.56 5.70
N ARG A 158 4.71 -22.82 5.12
CA ARG A 158 4.24 -24.19 4.82
C ARG A 158 5.17 -24.89 3.84
N ASP A 159 5.54 -24.24 2.75
CA ASP A 159 6.41 -24.83 1.73
C ASP A 159 7.82 -25.11 2.28
N ARG A 160 8.36 -24.21 3.11
CA ARG A 160 9.63 -24.46 3.81
C ARG A 160 9.57 -25.62 4.78
N ALA A 161 8.46 -25.77 5.52
CA ALA A 161 8.28 -26.88 6.44
C ALA A 161 8.18 -28.22 5.71
N ALA A 162 7.49 -28.26 4.56
CA ALA A 162 7.41 -29.44 3.70
C ALA A 162 8.79 -29.83 3.13
N ALA A 163 9.56 -28.86 2.65
CA ALA A 163 10.91 -29.12 2.12
C ALA A 163 11.87 -29.71 3.17
N LYS A 164 11.76 -29.27 4.43
CA LYS A 164 12.55 -29.82 5.55
C LYS A 164 12.19 -31.26 5.94
N ARG A 165 10.99 -31.74 5.59
CA ARG A 165 10.56 -33.13 5.88
C ARG A 165 11.03 -34.15 4.83
N LEU A 166 11.52 -33.67 3.70
CA LEU A 166 12.01 -34.51 2.59
C LEU A 166 13.54 -34.68 2.61
N LEU A 167 14.21 -34.02 3.56
CA LEU A 167 15.64 -34.13 3.86
C LEU A 167 15.82 -34.94 5.14
#